data_AF-A0A8H6GLT7-F1
#
_entry.id   AF-A0A8H6GLT7-F1
#
_cell.length_a   1.000
_cell.length_b   1.000
_cell.length_c   1.000
_cell.angle_alpha   90.00
_cell.angle_beta   90.00
_cell.angle_gamma   90.00
#
_symmetry.space_group_name_H-M   'P 1'
#
loop_
_entity.id
_entity.type
_entity.pdbx_description
1 polymer ?
#
loop_
_entity_poly.entity_id
_entity_poly.type
_entity_poly.pdbx_seq_one_letter_code
_entity_poly.pdbx_strand_id
1 'polypeptide(L)'
;MLRVPQLDTDAVRLLNTSSDPIIEFQKIYGDFYVAGYRVGAVNETMISGKLANKTFFDAKRAVAEGKVAWAKVHKSINELSASASNEGLIRVDAFDSLMDFHSTFLVQTDDDIVRMGDVAAKNKQRAMTIAARATETLWKDFSLGYEDTVYQDVVDHLCVRGLVTELLLAPFATLREYQYLLARRRINMR
;
A
#
# COMPACT_ATOMS: atom_id res chain seq x y z
N MET A 1 27.63 10.73 8.57
CA MET A 1 28.17 9.49 7.97
C MET A 1 27.01 8.53 7.76
N LEU A 2 26.71 8.15 6.51
CA LEU A 2 25.72 7.11 6.23
C LEU A 2 26.15 5.81 6.91
N ARG A 3 25.34 5.33 7.86
CA ARG A 3 25.58 4.05 8.52
C ARG A 3 25.24 2.95 7.52
N VAL A 4 26.25 2.20 7.09
CA VAL A 4 26.06 1.04 6.22
C VAL A 4 25.13 0.05 6.95
N PRO A 5 24.13 -0.56 6.29
CA PRO A 5 23.29 -1.57 6.91
C PRO A 5 24.15 -2.70 7.49
N GLN A 6 23.86 -3.07 8.73
CA GLN A 6 24.57 -4.11 9.47
C GLN A 6 23.58 -5.19 9.90
N LEU A 7 24.04 -6.42 9.91
CA LEU A 7 23.32 -7.55 10.46
C LEU A 7 23.27 -7.42 11.99
N ASP A 8 22.15 -7.84 12.57
CA ASP A 8 22.05 -7.96 14.02
C ASP A 8 22.95 -9.11 14.55
N THR A 9 23.15 -9.14 15.87
CA THR A 9 24.05 -10.12 16.50
C THR A 9 23.58 -11.57 16.33
N ASP A 10 22.28 -11.80 16.23
CA ASP A 10 21.70 -13.13 16.08
C ASP A 10 21.86 -13.63 14.65
N ALA A 11 21.67 -12.77 13.66
CA ALA A 11 21.95 -12.98 12.24
C ALA A 11 23.44 -13.34 12.03
N VAL A 12 24.34 -12.57 12.64
CA VAL A 12 25.78 -12.86 12.60
C VAL A 12 26.09 -14.20 13.25
N ARG A 13 25.51 -14.50 14.43
CA ARG A 13 25.70 -15.77 15.12
C ARG A 13 25.23 -16.93 14.24
N LEU A 14 24.02 -16.84 13.70
CA LEU A 14 23.42 -17.88 12.86
C LEU A 14 24.30 -18.20 11.64
N LEU A 15 24.77 -17.18 10.91
CA LEU A 15 25.64 -17.38 9.74
C LEU A 15 26.95 -18.10 10.10
N ASN A 16 27.47 -17.87 11.31
CA ASN A 16 28.71 -18.50 11.79
C ASN A 16 28.49 -19.92 12.33
N THR A 17 27.36 -20.24 12.96
CA THR A 17 27.19 -21.48 13.73
C THR A 17 26.27 -22.53 13.10
N SER A 18 25.32 -22.11 12.26
CA SER A 18 24.34 -23.00 11.60
C SER A 18 24.99 -24.08 10.74
N SER A 19 24.46 -25.30 10.58
CA SER A 19 25.03 -26.28 9.63
C SER A 19 24.84 -25.86 8.16
N ASP A 20 23.69 -25.26 7.83
CA ASP A 20 23.37 -24.67 6.53
C ASP A 20 22.99 -23.19 6.70
N PRO A 21 23.99 -22.29 6.75
CA PRO A 21 23.78 -20.90 7.13
C PRO A 21 22.92 -20.12 6.14
N ILE A 22 22.89 -20.51 4.86
CA ILE A 22 22.10 -19.81 3.85
C ILE A 22 20.63 -20.14 4.06
N ILE A 23 20.29 -21.45 4.12
CA ILE A 23 18.91 -21.89 4.27
C ILE A 23 18.34 -21.44 5.62
N GLU A 24 19.10 -21.56 6.71
CA GLU A 24 18.62 -21.14 8.03
C GLU A 24 18.46 -19.63 8.14
N PHE A 25 19.33 -18.84 7.50
CA PHE A 25 19.18 -17.38 7.50
C PHE A 25 17.92 -16.97 6.74
N GLN A 26 17.72 -17.52 5.54
CA GLN A 26 16.54 -17.23 4.72
C GLN A 26 15.24 -17.66 5.40
N LYS A 27 15.26 -18.74 6.19
CA LYS A 27 14.08 -19.16 6.98
C LYS A 27 13.65 -18.13 8.02
N ILE A 28 14.59 -17.41 8.63
CA ILE A 28 14.30 -16.44 9.70
C ILE A 28 14.08 -15.03 9.13
N TYR A 29 14.96 -14.60 8.22
CA TYR A 29 15.04 -13.22 7.75
C TYR A 29 14.48 -13.02 6.34
N GLY A 30 14.22 -14.10 5.59
CA GLY A 30 13.80 -14.04 4.18
C GLY A 30 14.96 -13.74 3.22
N ASP A 31 14.60 -13.36 1.99
CA ASP A 31 15.56 -13.13 0.91
C ASP A 31 15.97 -11.65 0.75
N PHE A 32 15.18 -10.74 1.31
CA PHE A 32 15.34 -9.30 1.13
C PHE A 32 15.24 -8.55 2.47
N TYR A 33 16.00 -7.46 2.58
CA TYR A 33 15.81 -6.46 3.63
C TYR A 33 15.16 -5.20 3.07
N VAL A 34 14.56 -4.42 3.96
CA VAL A 34 14.05 -3.09 3.63
C VAL A 34 15.24 -2.11 3.58
N ALA A 35 15.59 -1.69 2.38
CA ALA A 35 16.67 -0.74 2.12
C ALA A 35 16.19 0.73 2.15
N GLY A 36 14.88 0.94 2.08
CA GLY A 36 14.28 2.27 2.16
C GLY A 36 12.77 2.23 2.08
N TYR A 37 12.18 3.39 2.34
CA TYR A 37 10.74 3.60 2.35
C TYR A 37 10.40 4.76 1.43
N ARG A 38 9.35 4.61 0.64
CA ARG A 38 8.70 5.76 0.01
C ARG A 38 7.61 6.25 0.93
N VAL A 39 7.73 7.52 1.29
CA VAL A 39 6.83 8.16 2.24
C VAL A 39 5.89 9.10 1.50
N GLY A 40 4.61 9.08 1.87
CA GLY A 40 3.53 9.78 1.20
C GLY A 40 2.19 9.31 1.75
N ALA A 41 1.15 9.34 0.93
CA ALA A 41 -0.12 8.73 1.30
C ALA A 41 -0.84 8.23 0.05
N VAL A 42 -1.62 7.17 0.24
CA VAL A 42 -2.44 6.53 -0.78
C VAL A 42 -3.92 6.82 -0.52
N ASN A 43 -4.65 7.13 -1.59
CA ASN A 43 -6.11 7.14 -1.61
C ASN A 43 -6.55 6.37 -2.84
N GLU A 44 -7.38 5.34 -2.65
CA GLU A 44 -7.78 4.43 -3.72
C GLU A 44 -9.27 4.12 -3.67
N THR A 45 -9.86 3.98 -4.85
CA THR A 45 -11.18 3.39 -5.02
C THR A 45 -11.07 2.25 -6.02
N MET A 46 -11.35 1.04 -5.54
CA MET A 46 -11.38 -0.17 -6.34
C MET A 46 -12.83 -0.62 -6.52
N ILE A 47 -13.21 -0.87 -7.77
CA ILE A 47 -14.47 -1.51 -8.12
C ILE A 47 -14.10 -2.85 -8.75
N SER A 48 -14.49 -3.94 -8.10
CA SER A 48 -14.24 -5.30 -8.56
C SER A 48 -15.57 -6.05 -8.67
N GLY A 49 -15.62 -7.13 -9.44
CA GLY A 49 -16.82 -7.93 -9.52
C GLY A 49 -16.61 -9.24 -10.26
N LYS A 50 -17.45 -10.22 -9.96
CA LYS A 50 -17.49 -11.50 -10.67
C LYS A 50 -18.82 -11.58 -11.42
N LEU A 51 -18.76 -11.67 -12.74
CA LEU A 51 -19.94 -11.59 -13.61
C LEU A 51 -19.91 -12.66 -14.70
N ALA A 52 -21.09 -13.21 -15.01
CA ALA A 52 -21.34 -14.03 -16.19
C ALA A 52 -21.45 -13.19 -17.48
N ASN A 53 -21.63 -11.86 -17.39
CA ASN A 53 -21.80 -10.96 -18.54
C ASN A 53 -21.05 -9.63 -18.37
N LYS A 54 -20.06 -9.39 -19.25
CA LYS A 54 -19.18 -8.21 -19.28
C LYS A 54 -19.91 -6.89 -19.56
N THR A 55 -20.94 -6.91 -20.40
CA THR A 55 -21.65 -5.68 -20.84
C THR A 55 -22.36 -4.97 -19.69
N PHE A 56 -22.88 -5.74 -18.72
CA PHE A 56 -23.48 -5.19 -17.51
C PHE A 56 -22.46 -4.49 -16.61
N PHE A 57 -21.27 -5.08 -16.46
CA PHE A 57 -20.17 -4.47 -15.71
C PHE A 57 -19.79 -3.12 -16.31
N ASP A 58 -19.55 -3.10 -17.63
CA ASP A 58 -19.11 -1.90 -18.34
C ASP A 58 -20.15 -0.77 -18.21
N ALA A 59 -21.44 -1.09 -18.27
CA ALA A 59 -22.51 -0.12 -18.06
C ALA A 59 -22.53 0.47 -16.63
N LYS A 60 -22.43 -0.37 -15.59
CA LYS A 60 -22.43 0.10 -14.19
C LYS A 60 -21.14 0.84 -13.83
N ARG A 61 -20.01 0.40 -14.36
CA ARG A 61 -18.72 1.10 -14.28
C ARG A 61 -18.80 2.47 -14.94
N ALA A 62 -19.38 2.58 -16.14
CA ALA A 62 -19.56 3.85 -16.83
C ALA A 62 -20.46 4.82 -16.04
N VAL A 63 -21.50 4.33 -15.37
CA VAL A 63 -22.33 5.16 -14.47
C VAL A 63 -21.50 5.68 -13.27
N ALA A 64 -20.66 4.83 -12.68
CA ALA A 64 -19.77 5.24 -11.61
C ALA A 64 -18.75 6.29 -12.08
N GLU A 65 -18.06 6.03 -13.19
CA GLU A 65 -17.09 6.96 -13.80
C GLU A 65 -17.74 8.30 -14.17
N GLY A 66 -18.97 8.27 -14.71
CA GLY A 66 -19.78 9.45 -14.97
C GLY A 66 -20.05 10.26 -13.69
N LYS A 67 -20.58 9.64 -12.63
CA LYS A 67 -20.81 10.35 -11.35
C LYS A 67 -19.54 10.94 -10.76
N VAL A 68 -18.43 10.20 -10.85
CA VAL A 68 -17.11 10.62 -10.38
C VAL A 68 -16.55 11.78 -11.19
N ALA A 69 -16.75 11.80 -12.51
CA ALA A 69 -16.33 12.90 -13.38
C ALA A 69 -17.18 14.17 -13.17
N TRP A 70 -18.48 14.00 -12.90
CA TRP A 70 -19.45 15.10 -12.78
C TRP A 70 -19.60 15.63 -11.36
N ALA A 71 -18.94 15.04 -10.36
CA ALA A 71 -18.91 15.54 -8.98
C ALA A 71 -18.35 16.98 -8.82
N LYS A 72 -17.84 17.61 -9.88
CA LYS A 72 -17.48 19.05 -9.93
C LYS A 72 -18.62 19.96 -10.43
N VAL A 73 -19.71 19.43 -10.95
CA VAL A 73 -20.83 20.18 -11.53
C VAL A 73 -22.11 19.82 -10.78
N HIS A 74 -22.84 20.85 -10.34
CA HIS A 74 -24.03 20.71 -9.51
C HIS A 74 -25.09 19.75 -10.10
N LYS A 75 -25.72 19.02 -9.18
CA LYS A 75 -26.90 18.14 -9.31
C LYS A 75 -27.75 18.34 -10.56
N SER A 76 -27.87 17.27 -11.34
CA SER A 76 -29.13 16.84 -11.95
C SER A 76 -29.03 15.33 -12.23
N ILE A 77 -29.65 14.52 -11.37
CA ILE A 77 -29.77 13.08 -11.58
C ILE A 77 -31.04 12.88 -12.40
N ASN A 78 -30.90 12.59 -13.69
CA ASN A 78 -31.98 11.94 -14.43
C ASN A 78 -31.93 10.44 -14.15
N GLU A 79 -33.09 9.90 -13.79
CA GLU A 79 -33.37 8.50 -13.52
C GLU A 79 -32.91 7.62 -14.68
N LEU A 80 -31.99 6.70 -14.40
CA LEU A 80 -31.65 5.59 -15.28
C LEU A 80 -32.17 4.31 -14.61
N SER A 81 -33.39 3.96 -14.99
CA SER A 81 -34.03 2.68 -14.70
C SER A 81 -33.33 1.57 -15.48
N ALA A 82 -32.61 0.71 -14.77
CA ALA A 82 -32.08 -0.53 -15.33
C ALA A 82 -32.19 -1.63 -14.27
N SER A 83 -33.30 -2.37 -14.36
CA SER A 83 -33.63 -3.55 -13.56
C SER A 83 -32.40 -4.39 -13.23
N ALA A 84 -32.04 -4.43 -11.95
CA ALA A 84 -31.06 -5.35 -11.41
C ALA A 84 -31.65 -6.78 -11.40
N SER A 85 -31.51 -7.51 -12.50
CA SER A 85 -31.65 -8.98 -12.45
C SER A 85 -30.31 -9.57 -11.99
N ASN A 86 -30.40 -10.39 -10.95
CA ASN A 86 -29.36 -11.23 -10.35
C ASN A 86 -28.25 -11.69 -11.33
N GLU A 87 -27.00 -11.68 -10.83
CA GLU A 87 -25.83 -12.55 -11.19
C GLU A 87 -24.46 -11.85 -11.27
N GLY A 88 -24.31 -10.67 -10.67
CA GLY A 88 -23.00 -10.04 -10.51
C GLY A 88 -22.81 -9.35 -9.18
N LEU A 89 -22.03 -9.95 -8.28
CA LEU A 89 -21.58 -9.28 -7.07
C LEU A 89 -20.49 -8.28 -7.45
N ILE A 90 -20.85 -7.00 -7.50
CA ILE A 90 -19.88 -5.90 -7.59
C ILE A 90 -19.49 -5.52 -6.15
N ARG A 91 -18.19 -5.49 -5.88
CA ARG A 91 -17.59 -5.04 -4.63
C ARG A 91 -16.92 -3.69 -4.85
N VAL A 92 -17.20 -2.76 -3.96
CA VAL A 92 -16.59 -1.43 -3.93
C VAL A 92 -15.74 -1.34 -2.67
N ASP A 93 -14.47 -1.03 -2.84
CA ASP A 93 -13.54 -0.73 -1.76
C ASP A 93 -13.02 0.70 -1.96
N ALA A 94 -13.15 1.55 -0.94
CA ALA A 94 -12.61 2.90 -0.93
C ALA A 94 -11.78 3.12 0.32
N PHE A 95 -10.56 3.62 0.16
CA PHE A 95 -9.56 3.71 1.21
C PHE A 95 -8.81 5.06 1.13
N ASP A 96 -8.46 5.60 2.30
CA ASP A 96 -7.57 6.75 2.47
C ASP A 96 -6.60 6.44 3.61
N SER A 97 -5.31 6.29 3.31
CA SER A 97 -4.28 5.90 4.28
C SER A 97 -4.05 6.88 5.42
N LEU A 98 -4.40 8.16 5.27
CA LEU A 98 -4.23 9.18 6.33
C LEU A 98 -5.40 9.22 7.31
N MET A 99 -6.49 8.54 6.98
CA MET A 99 -7.72 8.57 7.77
C MET A 99 -8.10 7.15 8.16
N ASP A 100 -8.85 7.01 9.24
CA ASP A 100 -9.60 5.77 9.51
C ASP A 100 -10.83 5.69 8.57
N PHE A 101 -10.59 5.81 7.27
CA PHE A 101 -11.60 5.71 6.24
C PHE A 101 -11.32 4.50 5.36
N HIS A 102 -12.11 3.46 5.63
CA HIS A 102 -12.21 2.29 4.77
C HIS A 102 -13.70 1.96 4.61
N SER A 103 -14.18 1.98 3.37
CA SER A 103 -15.56 1.64 3.04
C SER A 103 -15.57 0.48 2.06
N THR A 104 -16.05 -0.67 2.53
CA THR A 104 -16.28 -1.86 1.70
C THR A 104 -17.76 -2.21 1.71
N PHE A 105 -18.35 -2.39 0.53
CA PHE A 105 -19.71 -2.93 0.42
C PHE A 105 -19.94 -3.62 -0.94
N LEU A 106 -21.00 -4.43 -0.97
CA LEU A 106 -21.48 -5.09 -2.17
C LEU A 106 -22.61 -4.27 -2.78
N VAL A 107 -22.62 -4.18 -4.10
CA VAL A 107 -23.68 -3.56 -4.88
C VAL A 107 -24.60 -4.66 -5.37
N GLN A 108 -25.83 -4.69 -4.85
CA GLN A 108 -26.84 -5.68 -5.22
C GLN A 108 -28.12 -5.02 -5.76
N THR A 109 -28.38 -3.78 -5.33
CA THR A 109 -29.58 -3.02 -5.67
C THR A 109 -29.26 -1.74 -6.44
N ASP A 110 -30.27 -1.10 -7.02
CA ASP A 110 -30.12 0.21 -7.67
C ASP A 110 -29.74 1.32 -6.68
N ASP A 111 -30.21 1.23 -5.42
CA ASP A 111 -29.80 2.13 -4.34
C ASP A 111 -28.31 1.98 -4.02
N ASP A 112 -27.78 0.75 -4.06
CA ASP A 112 -26.34 0.53 -3.88
C ASP A 112 -25.50 1.13 -5.01
N ILE A 113 -26.05 1.25 -6.22
CA ILE A 113 -25.38 1.92 -7.36
C ILE A 113 -25.33 3.43 -7.14
N VAL A 114 -26.36 4.02 -6.54
CA VAL A 114 -26.33 5.42 -6.11
C VAL A 114 -25.26 5.61 -5.04
N ARG A 115 -25.28 4.77 -4.01
CA ARG A 115 -24.29 4.77 -2.93
C ARG A 115 -22.85 4.58 -3.43
N MET A 116 -22.63 3.69 -4.40
CA MET A 116 -21.33 3.50 -5.07
C MET A 116 -20.83 4.79 -5.69
N GLY A 117 -21.67 5.48 -6.45
CA GLY A 117 -21.31 6.78 -7.04
C GLY A 117 -20.93 7.81 -5.99
N ASP A 118 -21.69 7.90 -4.90
CA ASP A 118 -21.44 8.86 -3.82
C ASP A 118 -20.15 8.56 -3.05
N VAL A 119 -19.88 7.29 -2.74
CA VAL A 119 -18.65 6.86 -2.07
C VAL A 119 -17.44 7.14 -2.96
N ALA A 120 -17.50 6.79 -4.24
CA ALA A 120 -16.41 7.05 -5.18
C ALA A 120 -16.18 8.55 -5.37
N ALA A 121 -17.23 9.36 -5.48
CA ALA A 121 -17.13 10.81 -5.61
C ALA A 121 -16.51 11.47 -4.36
N LYS A 122 -16.96 11.09 -3.15
CA LYS A 122 -16.37 11.58 -1.89
C LYS A 122 -14.92 11.17 -1.75
N ASN A 123 -14.57 9.93 -2.10
CA ASN A 123 -13.19 9.49 -2.02
C ASN A 123 -12.29 10.20 -3.03
N LYS A 124 -12.77 10.47 -4.25
CA LYS A 124 -12.06 11.31 -5.23
C LYS A 124 -11.81 12.73 -4.71
N GLN A 125 -12.78 13.35 -4.04
CA GLN A 125 -12.57 14.68 -3.44
C GLN A 125 -11.45 14.65 -2.39
N ARG A 126 -11.34 13.57 -1.62
CA ARG A 126 -10.21 13.36 -0.69
C ARG A 126 -8.90 13.11 -1.42
N ALA A 127 -8.92 12.31 -2.48
CA ALA A 127 -7.75 12.05 -3.33
C ALA A 127 -7.16 13.36 -3.89
N MET A 128 -8.00 14.34 -4.25
CA MET A 128 -7.53 15.63 -4.77
C MET A 128 -6.65 16.42 -3.79
N THR A 129 -6.73 16.12 -2.49
CA THR A 129 -5.95 16.80 -1.44
C THR A 129 -4.95 15.88 -0.74
N ILE A 130 -4.84 14.61 -1.15
CA ILE A 130 -4.05 13.60 -0.43
C ILE A 130 -2.57 13.98 -0.36
N ALA A 131 -2.00 14.51 -1.45
CA ALA A 131 -0.61 14.95 -1.48
C ALA A 131 -0.34 16.11 -0.51
N ALA A 132 -1.21 17.14 -0.50
CA ALA A 132 -1.07 18.27 0.41
C ALA A 132 -1.20 17.84 1.87
N ARG A 133 -2.18 16.97 2.19
CA ARG A 133 -2.37 16.41 3.54
C ARG A 133 -1.18 15.57 3.98
N ALA A 134 -0.62 14.75 3.09
CA ALA A 134 0.56 13.94 3.37
C ALA A 134 1.77 14.82 3.66
N THR A 135 2.06 15.79 2.80
CA THR A 135 3.17 16.75 2.99
C THR A 135 3.02 17.53 4.29
N GLU A 136 1.82 18.02 4.60
CA GLU A 136 1.54 18.73 5.84
C GLU A 136 1.78 17.84 7.07
N THR A 137 1.33 16.58 7.04
CA THR A 137 1.54 15.63 8.13
C THR A 137 3.02 15.28 8.31
N LEU A 138 3.72 15.00 7.21
CA LEU A 138 5.16 14.71 7.23
C LEU A 138 5.99 15.86 7.78
N TRP A 139 5.61 17.09 7.46
CA TRP A 139 6.28 18.26 7.99
C TRP A 139 5.94 18.48 9.47
N LYS A 140 4.65 18.58 9.83
CA LYS A 140 4.22 18.97 11.18
C LYS A 140 4.51 17.90 12.23
N ASP A 141 4.29 16.64 11.90
CA ASP A 141 4.32 15.55 12.89
C ASP A 141 5.69 14.86 12.94
N PHE A 142 6.48 14.96 11.86
CA PHE A 142 7.73 14.19 11.71
C PHE A 142 8.97 15.04 11.37
N SER A 143 8.81 16.35 11.08
CA SER A 143 9.91 17.22 10.62
C SER A 143 10.66 16.70 9.39
N LEU A 144 10.05 15.80 8.62
CA LEU A 144 10.65 15.22 7.43
C LEU A 144 10.58 16.23 6.28
N GLY A 145 11.76 16.55 5.72
CA GLY A 145 11.93 17.60 4.72
C GLY A 145 13.10 18.56 5.02
N TYR A 146 13.65 18.53 6.25
CA TYR A 146 14.81 19.33 6.65
C TYR A 146 16.03 18.50 7.12
N GLU A 147 15.82 17.26 7.55
CA GLU A 147 16.87 16.45 8.20
C GLU A 147 17.53 15.42 7.28
N ASP A 148 18.82 15.16 7.52
CA ASP A 148 19.65 14.19 6.80
C ASP A 148 19.53 12.75 7.32
N THR A 149 18.88 12.52 8.49
CA THR A 149 18.85 11.18 9.11
C THR A 149 17.53 10.93 9.84
N VAL A 150 16.89 9.80 9.52
CA VAL A 150 15.64 9.36 10.13
C VAL A 150 15.92 8.14 11.01
N TYR A 151 15.43 8.17 12.25
CA TYR A 151 15.57 7.08 13.21
C TYR A 151 14.44 6.04 13.08
N GLN A 152 14.67 4.82 13.59
CA GLN A 152 13.73 3.69 13.43
C GLN A 152 12.36 3.97 14.06
N ASP A 153 12.31 4.64 15.21
CA ASP A 153 11.07 5.05 15.86
C ASP A 153 10.22 5.93 14.95
N VAL A 154 10.84 6.89 14.25
CA VAL A 154 10.17 7.72 13.25
C VAL A 154 9.57 6.87 12.14
N VAL A 155 10.29 5.86 11.64
CA VAL A 155 9.80 4.94 10.61
C VAL A 155 8.60 4.13 11.11
N ASP A 156 8.65 3.60 12.33
CA ASP A 156 7.55 2.85 12.93
C ASP A 156 6.29 3.74 13.06
N HIS A 157 6.47 4.99 13.46
CA HIS A 157 5.37 5.96 13.53
C HIS A 157 4.82 6.34 12.15
N LEU A 158 5.66 6.42 11.10
CA LEU A 158 5.19 6.62 9.72
C LEU A 158 4.32 5.45 9.25
N CYS A 159 4.71 4.21 9.55
CA CYS A 159 3.93 3.02 9.23
C CYS A 159 2.54 3.05 9.90
N VAL A 160 2.49 3.34 11.21
CA VAL A 160 1.23 3.41 11.97
C VAL A 160 0.31 4.52 11.46
N ARG A 161 0.88 5.62 10.95
CA ARG A 161 0.11 6.76 10.40
C ARG A 161 -0.27 6.58 8.92
N GLY A 162 -0.03 5.41 8.33
CA GLY A 162 -0.34 5.13 6.94
C GLY A 162 0.49 5.95 5.95
N LEU A 163 1.66 6.44 6.37
CA LEU A 163 2.50 7.32 5.57
C LEU A 163 3.55 6.58 4.73
N VAL A 164 3.69 5.27 4.91
CA VAL A 164 4.57 4.43 4.08
C VAL A 164 3.75 3.87 2.93
N THR A 165 4.09 4.26 1.70
CA THR A 165 3.35 3.85 0.51
C THR A 165 4.02 2.69 -0.22
N GLU A 166 5.36 2.63 -0.19
CA GLU A 166 6.13 1.59 -0.88
C GLU A 166 7.38 1.21 -0.06
N LEU A 167 7.79 -0.06 -0.13
CA LEU A 167 9.04 -0.56 0.44
C LEU A 167 10.06 -0.76 -0.68
N LEU A 168 11.27 -0.24 -0.49
CA LEU A 168 12.41 -0.54 -1.35
C LEU A 168 13.14 -1.74 -0.76
N LEU A 169 13.05 -2.87 -1.44
CA LEU A 169 13.68 -4.12 -1.01
C LEU A 169 15.03 -4.31 -1.71
N ALA A 170 16.03 -4.76 -0.97
CA ALA A 170 17.31 -5.18 -1.51
C ALA A 170 17.66 -6.59 -1.02
N PRO A 171 18.25 -7.44 -1.88
CA PRO A 171 18.55 -8.81 -1.50
C PRO A 171 19.71 -8.86 -0.49
N PHE A 172 19.59 -9.67 0.57
CA PHE A 172 20.66 -9.84 1.58
C PHE A 172 21.97 -10.32 0.96
N ALA A 173 21.89 -11.08 -0.13
CA ALA A 173 23.05 -11.53 -0.90
C ALA A 173 23.95 -10.38 -1.40
N THR A 174 23.47 -9.14 -1.42
CA THR A 174 24.25 -7.94 -1.79
C THR A 174 24.94 -7.26 -0.60
N LEU A 175 24.57 -7.61 0.63
CA LEU A 175 25.21 -7.04 1.81
C LEU A 175 26.65 -7.55 1.93
N ARG A 176 27.59 -6.60 1.98
CA ARG A 176 29.02 -6.92 2.10
C ARG A 176 29.31 -7.76 3.34
N GLU A 177 28.65 -7.48 4.46
CA GLU A 177 28.80 -8.23 5.70
C GLU A 177 28.32 -9.68 5.56
N TYR A 178 27.15 -9.90 4.94
CA TYR A 178 26.61 -11.24 4.65
C TYR A 178 27.59 -12.05 3.78
N GLN A 179 28.06 -11.45 2.68
CA GLN A 179 29.03 -12.10 1.78
C GLN A 179 30.34 -12.43 2.49
N TYR A 180 30.86 -11.50 3.29
CA TYR A 180 32.10 -11.67 4.04
C TYR A 180 32.02 -12.84 5.03
N LEU A 181 30.93 -12.92 5.81
CA LEU A 181 30.73 -13.99 6.80
C LEU A 181 30.66 -15.38 6.13
N LEU A 182 29.93 -15.49 5.02
CA LEU A 182 29.85 -16.74 4.25
C LEU A 182 31.21 -17.14 3.63
N ALA A 183 31.97 -16.18 3.09
CA ALA A 183 33.27 -16.44 2.50
C ALA A 183 34.30 -16.91 3.54
N ARG A 184 34.36 -16.22 4.69
CA ARG A 184 35.25 -16.59 5.80
C ARG A 184 35.02 -18.03 6.25
N ARG A 185 33.76 -18.44 6.32
CA ARG A 185 33.40 -19.79 6.73
C ARG A 185 33.83 -20.87 5.74
N ARG A 186 33.70 -20.61 4.43
CA ARG A 186 34.18 -21.55 3.39
C ARG A 186 35.68 -21.79 3.46
N ILE A 187 36.45 -20.79 3.89
CA ILE A 187 37.90 -20.92 4.08
C ILE A 187 38.20 -21.80 5.31
N ASN A 188 37.48 -21.62 6.42
CA ASN A 188 37.71 -22.38 7.65
C ASN A 188 37.23 -23.85 7.61
N MET A 189 36.47 -24.25 6.59
CA MET A 189 36.02 -25.62 6.37
C MET A 189 36.89 -26.40 5.37
N ARG A 190 37.92 -25.77 4.80
CA ARG A 190 38.95 -26.41 3.98
C ARG A 190 40.18 -26.71 4.81
#